data_AF-A0A392RIJ4-F1
#
_entry.id   AF-A0A392RIJ4-F1
#
_cell.length_a   1.000
_cell.length_b   1.000
_cell.length_c   1.000
_cell.angle_alpha   90.00
_cell.angle_beta   90.00
_cell.angle_gamma   90.00
#
_symmetry.space_group_name_H-M   'P 1'
#
loop_
_entity.id
_entity.type
_entity.pdbx_description
1 polymer ?
#
loop_
_entity_poly.entity_id
_entity_poly.type
_entity_poly.pdbx_seq_one_letter_code
_entity_poly.pdbx_strand_id
1 'polypeptide(L)' 'MATIVGEALLSASVKLLLQKTVSGEFVDFFRSMKLDVPLLEKLKITLLSLEAV' A
#
# COMPACT_ATOMS: atom_id res chain seq x y z
N MET A 1 -1.43 14.70 -22.15
CA MET A 1 -1.66 15.32 -20.83
C MET A 1 -2.31 14.36 -19.82
N ALA A 2 -3.41 13.67 -20.15
CA ALA A 2 -4.10 12.75 -19.22
C ALA A 2 -3.24 11.61 -18.67
N THR A 3 -2.31 11.06 -19.46
CA THR A 3 -1.39 9.99 -19.02
C THR A 3 -0.47 10.43 -17.88
N ILE A 4 0.02 11.68 -17.91
CA ILE A 4 0.94 12.22 -16.90
C ILE A 4 0.22 12.41 -15.56
N VAL A 5 -1.04 12.88 -15.61
CA VAL A 5 -1.88 13.01 -14.42
C VAL A 5 -2.23 11.64 -13.84
N GLY A 6 -2.54 10.66 -14.71
CA GLY A 6 -2.83 9.29 -14.30
C GLY A 6 -1.67 8.64 -13.57
N GLU A 7 -0.45 8.73 -14.10
CA GLU A 7 0.75 8.17 -13.48
C GLU A 7 1.10 8.88 -12.17
N ALA A 8 1.05 10.21 -12.13
CA ALA A 8 1.31 10.97 -10.91
C ALA A 8 0.30 10.64 -9.80
N LEU A 9 -0.99 10.54 -10.15
CA LEU A 9 -2.04 10.15 -9.21
C LEU A 9 -1.83 8.73 -8.69
N LEU A 10 -1.51 7.79 -9.59
CA LEU A 10 -1.27 6.39 -9.22
C LEU A 10 -0.07 6.28 -8.27
N SER A 11 1.07 6.88 -8.63
CA SER A 11 2.29 6.86 -7.83
C SER A 11 2.07 7.48 -6.44
N ALA A 12 1.39 8.64 -6.37
CA ALA A 12 1.03 9.27 -5.10
C ALA A 12 0.12 8.36 -4.23
N SER A 13 -0.83 7.68 -4.86
CA SER A 13 -1.76 6.76 -4.19
C SER A 13 -1.02 5.55 -3.62
N VAL A 14 -0.14 4.92 -4.41
CA VAL A 14 0.68 3.78 -3.96
C VAL A 14 1.59 4.18 -2.81
N LYS A 15 2.22 5.34 -2.91
CA LYS A 15 3.09 5.87 -1.84
C LYS A 15 2.32 6.10 -0.54
N LEU A 16 1.13 6.67 -0.63
CA LEU A 16 0.27 6.91 0.52
C LEU A 16 -0.18 5.59 1.16
N LEU A 17 -0.55 4.59 0.35
CA LEU A 17 -0.89 3.26 0.83
C LEU A 17 0.30 2.59 1.53
N LEU A 18 1.51 2.69 0.96
CA LEU A 18 2.72 2.14 1.57
C LEU A 18 2.99 2.70 2.97
N GLN A 19 2.88 4.03 3.12
CA GLN A 19 3.02 4.73 4.40
C GLN A 19 1.97 4.29 5.41
N LYS A 20 0.72 4.08 4.95
CA LYS A 20 -0.36 3.57 5.79
C LYS A 20 -0.15 2.12 6.19
N THR A 21 0.29 1.25 5.30
CA THR A 21 0.44 -0.19 5.58
C THR A 21 1.47 -0.48 6.67
N VAL A 22 2.49 0.39 6.83
CA VAL A 22 3.48 0.28 7.90
C VAL A 22 3.12 1.07 9.16
N SER A 23 1.97 1.77 9.17
CA SER A 23 1.53 2.51 10.35
C SER A 23 1.00 1.55 11.43
N GLY A 24 1.25 1.88 12.70
CA GLY A 24 0.77 1.08 13.83
C GLY A 24 -0.76 0.90 13.81
N GLU A 25 -1.50 1.98 13.52
CA GLU A 25 -2.96 1.96 13.41
C GLU A 25 -3.45 0.95 12.35
N PHE A 26 -2.80 0.92 11.19
CA PHE A 26 -3.18 -0.02 10.14
C PHE A 26 -2.84 -1.46 10.53
N VAL A 27 -1.67 -1.70 11.12
CA VAL A 27 -1.27 -3.04 11.60
C VAL A 27 -2.26 -3.54 12.66
N ASP A 28 -2.67 -2.67 13.58
CA ASP A 28 -3.64 -3.00 14.62
C ASP A 28 -5.04 -3.24 14.05
N PHE A 29 -5.48 -2.42 13.10
CA PHE A 29 -6.71 -2.64 12.34
C PHE A 29 -6.69 -3.99 11.62
N PHE A 30 -5.61 -4.28 10.90
CA PHE A 30 -5.43 -5.52 10.15
C PHE A 30 -5.50 -6.75 11.07
N ARG A 31 -4.86 -6.68 12.25
CA ARG A 31 -4.92 -7.72 13.28
C ARG A 31 -6.32 -7.84 13.90
N SER A 32 -7.03 -6.72 14.10
CA SER A 32 -8.40 -6.71 14.63
C SER A 32 -9.40 -7.40 13.68
N MET A 33 -9.14 -7.33 12.37
CA MET A 33 -9.88 -8.08 11.35
C MET A 33 -9.54 -9.58 11.31
N LYS A 34 -8.66 -10.07 12.21
CA LYS A 34 -8.14 -11.44 12.26
C LYS A 34 -7.44 -11.88 10.97
N LEU A 35 -6.85 -10.93 10.23
CA LEU A 35 -6.02 -11.24 9.08
C LEU A 35 -4.62 -11.65 9.54
N ASP A 36 -4.01 -12.57 8.81
CA ASP A 36 -2.71 -13.14 9.16
C ASP A 36 -1.54 -12.22 8.77
N VAL A 37 -0.44 -12.31 9.53
CA VAL A 37 0.79 -11.53 9.27
C VAL A 37 1.36 -11.77 7.85
N PRO A 38 1.38 -13.01 7.31
CA PRO A 38 1.79 -13.25 5.93
C PRO A 38 0.98 -12.47 4.89
N LEU A 39 -0.33 -12.28 5.11
CA LEU A 39 -1.16 -11.46 4.22
C LEU A 39 -0.76 -9.98 4.24
N LEU A 40 -0.43 -9.43 5.40
CA LEU A 40 0.07 -8.07 5.53
C LEU A 40 1.42 -7.89 4.81
N GLU A 41 2.30 -8.88 4.94
CA GLU A 41 3.59 -8.91 4.26
C GLU A 41 3.42 -8.99 2.73
N LYS A 42 2.52 -9.85 2.25
CA LYS A 42 2.17 -9.95 0.83
C LYS A 42 1.60 -8.64 0.28
N LEU A 43 0.76 -7.96 1.03
CA LEU A 43 0.23 -6.64 0.66
C LEU A 43 1.37 -5.62 0.52
N LYS A 44 2.29 -5.57 1.48
CA LYS A 44 3.46 -4.67 1.42
C LYS A 44 4.33 -4.94 0.21
N ILE A 45 4.64 -6.22 -0.07
CA ILE A 45 5.42 -6.62 -1.25
C ILE A 45 4.70 -6.20 -2.54
N THR A 46 3.38 -6.42 -2.62
CA THR A 46 2.59 -6.06 -3.81
C THR A 46 2.61 -4.56 -4.08
N LEU A 47 2.49 -3.73 -3.04
CA LEU A 47 2.55 -2.27 -3.18
C LEU A 47 3.95 -1.78 -3.55
N LEU A 48 5.02 -2.38 -2.99
CA LEU A 48 6.40 -2.08 -3.39
C LEU A 48 6.65 -2.41 -4.87
N SER A 49 6.16 -3.55 -5.35
CA SER A 49 6.27 -3.92 -6.77
C SER A 49 5.53 -2.96 -7.70
N LEU A 50 4.45 -2.33 -7.22
CA LEU A 50 3.69 -1.34 -7.99
C LEU A 50 4.33 0.06 -7.94
N GLU A 51 5.07 0.41 -6.88
CA GLU A 51 5.87 1.66 -6.82
C GLU A 51 7.06 1.62 -7.80
N ALA A 52 7.56 0.42 -8.13
CA ALA A 52 8.72 0.21 -8.98
C ALA A 52 8.44 0.23 -10.50
N VAL A 53 7.16 0.37 -10.90
CA VAL A 53 6.67 0.43 -12.29
C VAL A 53 6.43 1.87 -12.72
#